data_AF-A0A963HQJ0-F1
#
_entry.id   AF-A0A963HQJ0-F1
#
_cell.length_a   1.000
_cell.length_b   1.000
_cell.length_c   1.000
_cell.angle_alpha   90.00
_cell.angle_beta   90.00
_cell.angle_gamma   90.00
#
_symmetry.space_group_name_H-M   'P 1'
#
loop_
_entity.id
_entity.type
_entity.pdbx_description
1 polymer ?
#
loop_
_entity_poly.entity_id
_entity_poly.type
_entity_poly.pdbx_seq_one_letter_code
_entity_poly.pdbx_strand_id
1 'polypeptide(L)'
;MISTVSLPHKQIGATFATGLIFLVVLTLFGITAMKTAGMEERMSGNLRDRNIALQAAEMTLRYAEQHVRDNDPATNSPNPIDGVIGFDTACTNGLCYYGAGVSSPEEAGNPAAWDTYCTPDCPISYVAGTVFNVDGVSYTAPALPTGLPAPTYIIEGIRKTPPGNSVRYYYRITVRALGAKQGTEVQLQEIFRP
;
A
#
# COMPACT_ATOMS: atom_id res chain seq x y z
N MET A 1 -47.17 -22.50 -80.80
CA MET A 1 -46.61 -21.60 -79.77
C MET A 1 -47.36 -21.86 -78.47
N ILE A 2 -46.74 -22.55 -77.52
CA ILE A 2 -47.30 -22.77 -76.18
C ILE A 2 -46.55 -21.80 -75.26
N SER A 3 -47.25 -20.76 -74.78
CA SER A 3 -46.71 -19.81 -73.81
C SER A 3 -46.80 -20.41 -72.42
N THR A 4 -45.66 -20.76 -71.82
CA THR A 4 -45.55 -21.17 -70.43
C THR A 4 -45.56 -19.94 -69.53
N VAL A 5 -46.69 -19.71 -68.85
CA VAL A 5 -46.79 -18.67 -67.81
C VAL A 5 -46.10 -19.20 -66.55
N SER A 6 -44.97 -18.61 -66.18
CA SER A 6 -44.27 -18.86 -64.91
C SER A 6 -45.00 -18.14 -63.77
N LEU A 7 -45.55 -18.89 -62.81
CA LEU A 7 -46.16 -18.33 -61.60
C LEU A 7 -45.07 -17.84 -60.64
N PRO A 8 -45.22 -16.64 -60.03
CA PRO A 8 -44.24 -16.13 -59.08
C PRO A 8 -44.19 -17.03 -57.84
N HIS A 9 -43.00 -17.53 -57.51
CA HIS A 9 -42.74 -18.24 -56.26
C HIS A 9 -43.07 -17.33 -55.08
N LYS A 10 -44.03 -17.76 -54.25
CA LYS A 10 -44.41 -17.07 -53.02
C LYS A 10 -43.28 -17.24 -52.00
N GLN A 11 -42.40 -16.25 -51.88
CA GLN A 11 -41.39 -16.20 -50.82
C GLN A 11 -42.12 -16.22 -49.46
N ILE A 12 -41.97 -17.32 -48.72
CA ILE A 12 -42.49 -17.44 -47.36
C ILE A 12 -41.45 -16.79 -46.43
N GLY A 13 -41.88 -15.76 -45.71
CA GLY A 13 -41.01 -14.85 -44.96
C GLY A 13 -40.16 -15.54 -43.90
N ALA A 14 -38.87 -15.68 -44.17
CA ALA A 14 -37.84 -16.01 -43.18
C ALA A 14 -37.10 -14.76 -42.64
N THR A 15 -37.36 -13.58 -43.22
CA THR A 15 -36.66 -12.32 -42.90
C THR A 15 -36.84 -11.87 -41.46
N PHE A 16 -38.02 -12.11 -40.87
CA PHE A 16 -38.28 -11.78 -39.46
C PHE A 16 -37.47 -12.70 -38.52
N ALA A 17 -37.36 -13.98 -38.85
CA ALA A 17 -36.59 -14.94 -38.06
C ALA A 17 -35.08 -14.64 -38.12
N THR A 18 -34.54 -14.33 -39.30
CA THR A 18 -33.12 -13.94 -39.44
C THR A 18 -32.84 -12.61 -38.76
N GLY A 19 -33.74 -11.62 -38.86
CA GLY A 19 -33.64 -10.34 -38.17
C GLY A 19 -33.60 -10.48 -36.64
N LEU A 20 -34.45 -11.34 -36.07
CA LEU A 20 -34.43 -11.66 -34.64
C LEU A 20 -33.13 -12.36 -34.22
N ILE A 21 -32.64 -13.32 -35.01
CA ILE A 21 -31.36 -13.99 -34.73
C ILE A 21 -30.22 -12.98 -34.68
N PHE A 22 -30.12 -12.08 -35.68
CA PHE A 22 -29.10 -11.04 -35.68
C PHE A 22 -29.23 -10.07 -34.50
N LEU A 23 -30.46 -9.68 -34.15
CA LEU A 23 -30.71 -8.82 -32.98
C LEU A 23 -30.21 -9.50 -31.70
N VAL A 24 -30.53 -10.78 -31.50
CA VAL A 24 -30.06 -11.56 -30.34
C VAL A 24 -28.54 -11.69 -30.32
N VAL A 25 -27.90 -11.92 -31.47
CA VAL A 25 -26.44 -12.01 -31.54
C VAL A 25 -25.79 -10.67 -31.18
N LEU A 26 -26.30 -9.55 -31.70
CA LEU A 26 -25.79 -8.20 -31.38
C LEU A 26 -26.00 -7.83 -29.91
N THR A 27 -27.13 -8.21 -29.31
CA THR A 27 -27.35 -7.95 -27.88
C THR A 27 -26.41 -8.77 -27.01
N LEU A 28 -26.13 -10.03 -27.36
CA LEU A 28 -25.15 -10.85 -26.64
C LEU A 28 -23.73 -10.26 -26.72
N PHE A 29 -23.32 -9.73 -27.88
CA PHE A 29 -22.06 -8.99 -28.00
C PHE A 29 -22.06 -7.73 -27.13
N GLY A 30 -23.15 -6.95 -27.15
CA GLY A 30 -23.31 -5.77 -26.31
C GLY A 30 -23.17 -6.08 -24.82
N ILE A 31 -23.85 -7.13 -24.33
CA ILE A 31 -23.78 -7.57 -22.93
C ILE A 31 -22.36 -8.00 -22.56
N THR A 32 -21.68 -8.74 -23.45
CA THR A 32 -20.32 -9.22 -23.19
C THR A 32 -19.34 -8.04 -23.09
N ALA A 33 -19.43 -7.07 -24.00
CA ALA A 33 -18.60 -5.86 -23.95
C ALA A 33 -18.84 -5.05 -22.65
N MET A 34 -20.11 -4.87 -22.24
CA MET A 34 -20.43 -4.20 -20.97
C MET A 34 -19.88 -4.94 -19.75
N LYS A 35 -19.93 -6.27 -19.75
CA LYS A 35 -19.35 -7.09 -18.67
C LYS A 35 -17.83 -6.89 -18.57
N THR A 36 -17.12 -6.89 -19.71
CA THR A 36 -15.67 -6.66 -19.74
C THR A 36 -15.32 -5.27 -19.24
N ALA A 37 -16.00 -4.23 -19.75
CA ALA A 37 -15.79 -2.86 -19.30
C ALA A 37 -16.02 -2.70 -17.77
N GLY A 38 -17.04 -3.35 -17.23
CA GLY A 38 -17.28 -3.35 -15.78
C GLY A 38 -16.19 -4.05 -14.96
N MET A 39 -15.55 -5.09 -15.50
CA MET A 39 -14.39 -5.72 -14.85
C MET A 39 -13.16 -4.79 -14.87
N GLU A 40 -12.90 -4.14 -16.00
CA GLU A 40 -11.78 -3.19 -16.15
C GLU A 40 -11.94 -1.98 -15.23
N GLU A 41 -13.15 -1.46 -15.06
CA GLU A 41 -13.45 -0.38 -14.12
C GLU A 41 -13.11 -0.78 -12.67
N ARG A 42 -13.53 -1.98 -12.25
CA ARG A 42 -13.22 -2.51 -10.90
C ARG A 42 -11.72 -2.71 -10.71
N MET A 43 -11.02 -3.24 -11.71
CA MET A 43 -9.57 -3.42 -11.67
C MET A 43 -8.86 -2.07 -11.56
N SER A 44 -9.23 -1.09 -12.39
CA SER A 44 -8.72 0.28 -12.34
C SER A 44 -8.96 0.92 -10.97
N GLY A 45 -10.16 0.77 -10.42
CA GLY A 45 -10.51 1.27 -9.09
C GLY A 45 -9.69 0.63 -7.96
N ASN A 46 -9.36 -0.66 -8.06
CA ASN A 46 -8.53 -1.35 -7.07
C ASN A 46 -7.05 -0.98 -7.20
N LEU A 47 -6.54 -0.85 -8.43
CA LEU A 47 -5.19 -0.38 -8.69
C LEU A 47 -4.99 1.05 -8.19
N ARG A 48 -5.96 1.94 -8.42
CA ARG A 48 -5.91 3.32 -7.91
C ARG A 48 -5.84 3.36 -6.39
N ASP A 49 -6.69 2.59 -5.71
CA ASP A 49 -6.72 2.55 -4.26
C ASP A 49 -5.40 2.03 -3.66
N ARG A 50 -4.84 0.98 -4.26
CA ARG A 50 -3.52 0.45 -3.87
C ARG A 50 -2.39 1.46 -4.12
N ASN A 51 -2.45 2.22 -5.21
CA ASN A 51 -1.48 3.28 -5.49
C ASN A 51 -1.55 4.41 -4.45
N ILE A 52 -2.74 4.78 -3.99
CA ILE A 52 -2.90 5.77 -2.91
C ILE A 52 -2.29 5.25 -1.60
N ALA A 53 -2.55 3.98 -1.25
CA ALA A 53 -1.93 3.34 -0.09
C ALA A 53 -0.40 3.30 -0.20
N LEU A 54 0.16 3.00 -1.38
CA LEU A 54 1.60 3.05 -1.65
C LEU A 54 2.18 4.45 -1.44
N GLN A 55 1.55 5.48 -2.01
CA GLN A 55 2.01 6.87 -1.83
C GLN A 55 1.97 7.28 -0.35
N ALA A 56 0.92 6.90 0.39
CA ALA A 56 0.83 7.15 1.82
C ALA A 56 1.91 6.41 2.63
N ALA A 57 2.21 5.16 2.26
CA ALA A 57 3.30 4.39 2.84
C ALA A 57 4.67 5.02 2.56
N GLU A 58 4.95 5.44 1.33
CA GLU A 58 6.21 6.10 0.96
C GLU A 58 6.38 7.44 1.69
N MET A 59 5.32 8.24 1.80
CA MET A 59 5.35 9.47 2.61
C MET A 59 5.68 9.18 4.06
N THR A 60 5.08 8.14 4.64
CA THR A 60 5.31 7.76 6.05
C THR A 60 6.69 7.15 6.25
N LEU A 61 7.24 6.48 5.24
CA LEU A 61 8.61 5.98 5.25
C LEU A 61 9.60 7.16 5.39
N ARG A 62 9.45 8.18 4.53
CA ARG A 62 10.26 9.40 4.64
C ARG A 62 10.05 10.13 5.97
N TYR A 63 8.81 10.17 6.47
CA TYR A 63 8.49 10.72 7.78
C TYR A 63 9.22 9.97 8.91
N ALA A 64 9.23 8.65 8.89
CA ALA A 64 9.88 7.81 9.88
C ALA A 64 11.41 7.97 9.84
N GLU A 65 12.02 8.17 8.67
CA GLU A 65 13.43 8.56 8.60
C GLU A 65 13.70 9.88 9.32
N GLN A 66 12.79 10.87 9.19
CA GLN A 66 12.93 12.15 9.88
C GLN A 66 12.69 12.02 11.38
N HIS A 67 11.83 11.11 11.81
CA HIS A 67 11.70 10.77 13.22
C HIS A 67 13.04 10.26 13.77
N VAL A 68 13.71 9.36 13.05
CA VAL A 68 15.06 8.91 13.45
C VAL A 68 16.05 10.08 13.51
N ARG A 69 16.00 11.04 12.57
CA ARG A 69 16.99 12.12 12.46
C ARG A 69 16.78 13.33 13.37
N ASP A 70 15.56 13.67 13.75
CA ASP A 70 15.28 14.99 14.33
C ASP A 70 14.21 15.02 15.44
N ASN A 71 12.96 14.65 15.15
CA ASN A 71 11.80 15.01 15.98
C ASN A 71 10.96 13.80 16.37
N ASP A 72 10.44 13.78 17.61
CA ASP A 72 9.46 12.78 18.04
C ASP A 72 8.02 13.21 17.66
N PRO A 73 7.35 12.47 16.76
CA PRO A 73 5.96 12.67 16.35
C PRO A 73 4.95 12.87 17.47
N ALA A 74 5.16 12.24 18.62
CA ALA A 74 4.21 12.28 19.72
C ALA A 74 4.24 13.63 20.47
N THR A 75 5.41 14.27 20.49
CA THR A 75 5.64 15.53 21.21
C THR A 75 5.87 16.72 20.29
N ASN A 76 6.05 16.48 18.98
CA ASN A 76 6.41 17.47 17.96
C ASN A 76 7.60 18.34 18.41
N SER A 77 8.57 17.73 19.09
CA SER A 77 9.74 18.38 19.65
C SER A 77 11.02 17.63 19.23
N PRO A 78 12.15 18.34 19.04
CA PRO A 78 13.42 17.71 18.67
C PRO A 78 13.83 16.65 19.70
N ASN A 79 13.91 15.40 19.26
CA ASN A 79 14.32 14.24 20.02
C ASN A 79 14.86 13.17 19.05
N PRO A 80 16.04 13.41 18.44
CA PRO A 80 16.61 12.49 17.46
C PRO A 80 16.97 11.15 18.11
N ILE A 81 16.80 10.06 17.36
CA ILE A 81 17.13 8.72 17.84
C ILE A 81 18.64 8.50 17.70
N ASP A 82 19.35 8.53 18.83
CA ASP A 82 20.76 8.16 18.92
C ASP A 82 20.93 6.72 19.45
N GLY A 83 21.28 5.81 18.54
CA GLY A 83 21.54 4.42 18.85
C GLY A 83 20.30 3.57 19.08
N VAL A 84 20.13 3.05 20.29
CA VAL A 84 18.99 2.19 20.67
C VAL A 84 18.38 2.62 22.00
N ILE A 85 18.55 3.89 22.37
CA ILE A 85 17.97 4.45 23.59
C ILE A 85 16.45 4.49 23.43
N GLY A 86 15.71 3.95 24.41
CA GLY A 86 14.25 3.86 24.35
C GLY A 86 13.71 2.69 23.53
N PHE A 87 14.59 1.85 22.97
CA PHE A 87 14.21 0.62 22.29
C PHE A 87 14.19 -0.54 23.28
N ASP A 88 13.24 -1.45 23.12
CA ASP A 88 13.16 -2.66 23.94
C ASP A 88 12.63 -3.87 23.15
N THR A 89 12.68 -5.04 23.76
CA THR A 89 12.23 -6.31 23.16
C THR A 89 10.71 -6.43 23.05
N ALA A 90 9.97 -5.59 23.79
CA ALA A 90 8.51 -5.51 23.77
C ALA A 90 8.01 -4.47 22.76
N CYS A 91 8.92 -3.82 22.02
CA CYS A 91 8.61 -2.76 21.06
C CYS A 91 7.75 -1.64 21.66
N THR A 92 8.00 -1.24 22.91
CA THR A 92 7.25 -0.16 23.54
C THR A 92 7.37 1.11 22.69
N ASN A 93 6.25 1.81 22.50
CA ASN A 93 6.15 2.99 21.62
C ASN A 93 6.61 2.72 20.17
N GLY A 94 6.66 1.47 19.72
CA GLY A 94 7.07 1.08 18.36
C GLY A 94 8.57 1.12 18.09
N LEU A 95 9.40 1.17 19.14
CA LEU A 95 10.87 1.12 19.06
C LEU A 95 11.38 -0.25 19.51
N CYS A 96 11.79 -1.09 18.56
CA CYS A 96 12.13 -2.50 18.80
C CYS A 96 13.63 -2.76 18.80
N TYR A 97 14.18 -3.31 19.89
CA TYR A 97 15.56 -3.80 19.88
C TYR A 97 15.70 -5.09 20.66
N TYR A 98 16.25 -6.11 20.01
CA TYR A 98 16.35 -7.45 20.57
C TYR A 98 17.71 -7.75 21.22
N GLY A 99 18.70 -6.85 21.10
CA GLY A 99 20.04 -7.09 21.64
C GLY A 99 20.99 -7.76 20.64
N ALA A 100 22.29 -7.72 20.96
CA ALA A 100 23.30 -8.43 20.17
C ALA A 100 23.38 -9.90 20.60
N GLY A 101 23.31 -10.83 19.64
CA GLY A 101 23.37 -12.28 19.91
C GLY A 101 22.04 -12.90 20.35
N VAL A 102 20.96 -12.11 20.38
CA VAL A 102 19.59 -12.62 20.46
C VAL A 102 19.11 -12.86 19.04
N SER A 103 18.40 -13.96 18.83
CA SER A 103 17.80 -14.28 17.55
C SER A 103 16.88 -13.14 17.13
N SER A 104 17.11 -12.56 15.95
CA SER A 104 16.26 -11.48 15.48
C SER A 104 14.82 -12.00 15.31
N PRO A 105 13.80 -11.14 15.37
CA PRO A 105 12.55 -11.42 14.69
C PRO A 105 12.88 -11.92 13.27
N GLU A 106 12.18 -12.94 12.80
CA GLU A 106 12.42 -13.68 11.53
C GLU A 106 13.53 -14.75 11.53
N GLU A 107 14.34 -14.91 12.59
CA GLU A 107 15.12 -16.15 12.74
C GLU A 107 14.19 -17.33 13.10
N ALA A 108 14.61 -18.56 12.73
CA ALA A 108 13.78 -19.77 12.82
C ALA A 108 13.16 -19.97 14.22
N GLY A 109 11.87 -19.64 14.35
CA GLY A 109 11.09 -19.78 15.58
C GLY A 109 10.63 -18.46 16.22
N ASN A 110 11.14 -17.31 15.79
CA ASN A 110 10.72 -15.99 16.28
C ASN A 110 9.82 -15.27 15.25
N PRO A 111 8.62 -14.81 15.63
CA PRO A 111 7.77 -14.03 14.73
C PRO A 111 8.44 -12.70 14.38
N ALA A 112 8.14 -12.16 13.20
CA ALA A 112 8.62 -10.84 12.81
C ALA A 112 8.06 -9.77 13.76
N ALA A 113 8.81 -8.68 13.98
CA ALA A 113 8.35 -7.59 14.84
C ALA A 113 7.05 -6.98 14.29
N TRP A 114 6.94 -6.81 12.98
CA TRP A 114 5.71 -6.31 12.35
C TRP A 114 4.54 -7.29 12.44
N ASP A 115 4.78 -8.60 12.41
CA ASP A 115 3.68 -9.58 12.58
C ASP A 115 3.09 -9.48 14.00
N THR A 116 3.95 -9.24 14.99
CA THR A 116 3.58 -9.20 16.40
C THR A 116 3.01 -7.84 16.83
N TYR A 117 3.63 -6.75 16.37
CA TYR A 117 3.39 -5.40 16.86
C TYR A 117 2.73 -4.47 15.84
N CYS A 118 2.54 -4.91 14.59
CA CYS A 118 1.81 -4.18 13.56
C CYS A 118 0.55 -4.92 13.08
N THR A 119 -0.17 -5.55 14.01
CA THR A 119 -1.43 -6.25 13.73
C THR A 119 -2.52 -5.90 14.77
N PRO A 120 -3.58 -5.15 14.42
CA PRO A 120 -3.85 -4.57 13.11
C PRO A 120 -2.93 -3.40 12.77
N ASP A 121 -2.61 -2.49 13.70
CA ASP A 121 -1.84 -1.28 13.42
C ASP A 121 -0.51 -1.27 14.16
N CYS A 122 0.50 -0.57 13.61
CA CYS A 122 1.75 -0.35 14.31
C CYS A 122 1.57 0.72 15.42
N PRO A 123 2.44 0.76 16.45
CA PRO A 123 2.28 1.67 17.58
C PRO A 123 2.52 3.15 17.24
N ILE A 124 3.37 3.46 16.25
CA ILE A 124 3.64 4.85 15.86
C ILE A 124 2.74 5.21 14.69
N SER A 125 2.05 6.34 14.79
CA SER A 125 1.18 6.86 13.73
C SER A 125 1.81 8.05 13.03
N TYR A 126 1.56 8.20 11.74
CA TYR A 126 1.83 9.42 11.00
C TYR A 126 0.99 10.58 11.57
N VAL A 127 1.63 11.71 11.84
CA VAL A 127 0.96 12.93 12.33
C VAL A 127 1.23 14.06 11.35
N ALA A 128 0.16 14.56 10.72
CA ALA A 128 0.25 15.73 9.85
C ALA A 128 0.58 16.98 10.66
N GLY A 129 1.39 17.88 10.11
CA GLY A 129 1.82 19.11 10.79
C GLY A 129 3.05 18.96 11.69
N THR A 130 3.58 17.74 11.88
CA THR A 130 4.88 17.55 12.55
C THR A 130 5.97 18.28 11.77
N VAL A 131 6.82 18.99 12.48
CA VAL A 131 7.90 19.79 11.90
C VAL A 131 9.23 19.11 12.15
N PHE A 132 9.96 18.83 11.08
CA PHE A 132 11.30 18.28 11.08
C PHE A 132 12.29 19.31 10.55
N ASN A 133 13.47 19.39 11.15
CA ASN A 133 14.57 20.26 10.72
C ASN A 133 15.77 19.39 10.36
N VAL A 134 16.13 19.39 9.09
CA VAL A 134 17.17 18.49 8.56
C VAL A 134 18.10 19.32 7.72
N ASP A 135 19.39 19.32 8.05
CA ASP A 135 20.41 20.11 7.37
C ASP A 135 20.06 21.61 7.25
N GLY A 136 19.34 22.15 8.24
CA GLY A 136 18.91 23.54 8.28
C GLY A 136 17.67 23.86 7.43
N VAL A 137 17.00 22.85 6.87
CA VAL A 137 15.73 22.99 6.14
C VAL A 137 14.58 22.43 6.97
N SER A 138 13.55 23.25 7.20
CA SER A 138 12.32 22.82 7.85
C SER A 138 11.39 22.14 6.86
N TYR A 139 10.96 20.93 7.20
CA TYR A 139 9.93 20.16 6.50
C TYR A 139 8.73 19.97 7.41
N THR A 140 7.52 20.21 6.90
CA THR A 140 6.28 19.97 7.64
C THR A 140 5.53 18.81 6.99
N ALA A 141 5.20 17.80 7.79
CA ALA A 141 4.46 16.63 7.35
C ALA A 141 3.10 17.06 6.74
N PRO A 142 2.85 16.77 5.45
CA PRO A 142 1.63 17.20 4.78
C PRO A 142 0.38 16.50 5.33
N ALA A 143 -0.79 17.09 5.10
CA ALA A 143 -2.06 16.43 5.37
C ALA A 143 -2.28 15.26 4.39
N LEU A 144 -2.87 14.18 4.90
CA LEU A 144 -3.29 13.05 4.07
C LEU A 144 -4.56 13.39 3.27
N PRO A 145 -4.79 12.74 2.12
CA PRO A 145 -6.06 12.83 1.41
C PRO A 145 -7.26 12.49 2.30
N THR A 146 -8.40 13.12 2.05
CA THR A 146 -9.61 12.92 2.85
C THR A 146 -10.08 11.46 2.79
N GLY A 147 -10.44 10.91 3.95
CA GLY A 147 -10.93 9.53 4.06
C GLY A 147 -9.83 8.46 4.09
N LEU A 148 -8.55 8.84 4.10
CA LEU A 148 -7.44 7.91 4.28
C LEU A 148 -7.06 7.81 5.77
N PRO A 149 -7.00 6.60 6.36
CA PRO A 149 -6.44 6.42 7.70
C PRO A 149 -4.98 6.85 7.76
N ALA A 150 -4.54 7.33 8.92
CA ALA A 150 -3.12 7.64 9.14
C ALA A 150 -2.29 6.35 9.02
N PRO A 151 -1.27 6.30 8.15
CA PRO A 151 -0.35 5.17 8.13
C PRO A 151 0.38 5.05 9.46
N THR A 152 0.75 3.82 9.80
CA THR A 152 1.45 3.51 11.04
C THR A 152 2.77 2.83 10.73
N TYR A 153 3.72 2.89 11.65
CA TYR A 153 5.04 2.29 11.46
C TYR A 153 5.70 1.86 12.78
N ILE A 154 6.73 1.04 12.65
CA ILE A 154 7.68 0.69 13.71
C ILE A 154 9.10 0.95 13.24
N ILE A 155 10.00 1.11 14.21
CA ILE A 155 11.43 1.27 13.98
C ILE A 155 12.15 0.17 14.76
N GLU A 156 12.89 -0.68 14.07
CA GLU A 156 13.71 -1.73 14.68
C GLU A 156 15.18 -1.34 14.63
N GLY A 157 15.81 -1.24 15.81
CA GLY A 157 17.22 -0.92 15.94
C GLY A 157 18.09 -2.12 15.58
N ILE A 158 19.15 -1.90 14.82
CA ILE A 158 20.15 -2.90 14.45
C ILE A 158 21.52 -2.34 14.80
N ARG A 159 22.14 -2.90 15.84
CA ARG A 159 23.49 -2.56 16.28
C ARG A 159 24.49 -3.51 15.62
N LYS A 160 25.44 -2.98 14.84
CA LYS A 160 26.53 -3.74 14.24
C LYS A 160 27.89 -3.19 14.65
N THR A 161 28.82 -4.08 14.98
CA THR A 161 30.23 -3.75 15.23
C THR A 161 31.10 -4.43 14.19
N PRO A 162 31.46 -3.77 13.08
CA PRO A 162 32.34 -4.36 12.08
C PRO A 162 33.76 -4.59 12.66
N PRO A 163 34.51 -5.59 12.18
CA PRO A 163 35.89 -5.80 12.60
C PRO A 163 36.73 -4.53 12.49
N GLY A 164 37.42 -4.15 13.57
CA GLY A 164 38.28 -2.96 13.63
C GLY A 164 37.55 -1.60 13.54
N ASN A 165 36.22 -1.56 13.66
CA ASN A 165 35.44 -0.33 13.56
C ASN A 165 34.60 -0.08 14.82
N SER A 166 34.21 1.18 15.01
CA SER A 166 33.23 1.58 16.03
C SER A 166 31.84 1.01 15.72
N VAL A 167 31.01 0.96 16.76
CA VAL A 167 29.59 0.57 16.67
C VAL A 167 28.87 1.45 15.63
N ARG A 168 28.04 0.81 14.80
CA ARG A 168 27.17 1.45 13.82
C ARG A 168 25.74 1.02 14.09
N TYR A 169 24.83 1.98 14.02
CA TYR A 169 23.40 1.75 14.14
C TYR A 169 22.74 1.85 12.77
N TYR A 170 21.86 0.90 12.50
CA TYR A 170 20.96 0.87 11.37
C TYR A 170 19.55 0.71 11.91
N TYR A 171 18.56 1.21 11.20
CA TYR A 171 17.17 1.16 11.60
C TYR A 171 16.38 0.49 10.50
N ARG A 172 15.70 -0.61 10.81
CA ARG A 172 14.70 -1.19 9.91
C ARG A 172 13.38 -0.51 10.18
N ILE A 173 12.90 0.22 9.20
CA ILE A 173 11.63 0.93 9.30
C ILE A 173 10.61 0.08 8.56
N THR A 174 9.53 -0.28 9.24
CA THR A 174 8.41 -1.00 8.63
C THR A 174 7.17 -0.15 8.74
N VAL A 175 6.58 0.19 7.60
CA VAL A 175 5.42 1.07 7.46
C VAL A 175 4.24 0.26 6.96
N ARG A 176 3.07 0.50 7.53
CA ARG A 176 1.78 -0.02 7.10
C ARG A 176 0.85 1.13 6.75
N ALA A 177 0.30 1.11 5.54
CA ALA A 177 -0.67 2.09 5.08
C ALA A 177 -1.93 1.41 4.54
N LEU A 178 -3.07 2.05 4.75
CA LEU A 178 -4.37 1.59 4.28
C LEU A 178 -4.85 2.44 3.10
N GLY A 179 -5.52 1.81 2.15
CA GLY A 179 -6.24 2.49 1.08
C GLY A 179 -7.52 3.14 1.58
N ALA A 180 -8.22 3.85 0.69
CA ALA A 180 -9.53 4.43 0.99
C ALA A 180 -10.63 3.36 1.06
N LYS A 181 -10.42 2.21 0.40
CA LYS A 181 -11.32 1.05 0.53
C LYS A 181 -10.86 0.12 1.65
N GLN A 182 -11.83 -0.48 2.33
CA GLN A 182 -11.55 -1.53 3.32
C GLN A 182 -10.84 -2.72 2.67
N GLY A 183 -9.81 -3.23 3.35
CA GLY A 183 -9.02 -4.38 2.90
C GLY A 183 -7.89 -4.05 1.92
N THR A 184 -7.75 -2.80 1.48
CA THR A 184 -6.54 -2.38 0.76
C THR A 184 -5.46 -2.02 1.76
N GLU A 185 -4.38 -2.79 1.75
CA GLU A 185 -3.25 -2.61 2.64
C GLU A 185 -1.95 -2.69 1.85
N VAL A 186 -1.01 -1.85 2.25
CA VAL A 186 0.35 -1.84 1.72
C VAL A 186 1.32 -1.77 2.88
N GLN A 187 2.31 -2.66 2.85
CA GLN A 187 3.43 -2.65 3.78
C GLN A 187 4.70 -2.34 3.01
N LEU A 188 5.50 -1.39 3.50
CA LEU A 188 6.82 -1.06 2.98
C LEU A 188 7.86 -1.25 4.08
N GLN A 189 9.07 -1.63 3.67
CA GLN A 189 10.18 -1.83 4.58
C GLN A 189 11.48 -1.31 3.97
N GLU A 190 12.28 -0.64 4.80
CA GLU A 190 13.62 -0.21 4.41
C GLU A 190 14.63 -0.34 5.56
N ILE A 191 15.91 -0.30 5.21
CA ILE A 191 17.01 -0.15 6.17
C ILE A 191 17.57 1.26 6.01
N PHE A 192 17.37 2.08 7.03
CA PHE A 192 17.83 3.45 7.11
C PHE A 192 19.05 3.58 8.02
N ARG A 193 19.95 4.49 7.66
CA ARG A 193 21.06 4.93 8.52
C ARG A 193 21.17 6.45 8.38
N PRO A 194 21.01 7.20 9.49
CA PRO A 194 21.21 8.65 9.49
C PRO A 194 22.67 9.04 9.25
#